data_AF-A0A0G0I8Y7-F1
#
_entry.id   AF-A0A0G0I8Y7-F1
#
_cell.length_a   1.000
_cell.length_b   1.000
_cell.length_c   1.000
_cell.angle_alpha   90.00
_cell.angle_beta   90.00
_cell.angle_gamma   90.00
#
_symmetry.space_group_name_H-M   'P 1'
#
loop_
_entity.id
_entity.type
_entity.pdbx_description
1 polymer ?
#
loop_
_entity_poly.entity_id
_entity_poly.type
_entity_poly.pdbx_seq_one_letter_code
_entity_poly.pdbx_strand_id
1 'polypeptide(L)'
;MSFLEELAKENVIKTSQIGEIKSRAQEKYAGDIDEALIESGVTEDKILEVKGKYLQMPVKKIDKDELTFDALKYIIILLQLNCEKEC
;
A
#
# COMPACT_ATOMS: atom_id res chain seq x y z
N MET A 1 -0.47 11.93 11.66
CA MET A 1 0.81 11.85 10.91
C MET A 1 0.54 11.20 9.57
N SER A 2 1.17 11.70 8.52
CA SER A 2 1.02 11.14 7.17
C SER A 2 1.85 9.88 7.00
N PHE A 3 1.48 9.02 6.04
CA PHE A 3 2.23 7.81 5.73
C PHE A 3 3.72 8.08 5.40
N LEU A 4 4.01 9.15 4.67
CA LEU A 4 5.40 9.56 4.33
C LEU A 4 6.20 10.00 5.56
N GLU A 5 5.55 10.57 6.59
CA GLU A 5 6.23 10.88 7.85
C GLU A 5 6.59 9.60 8.62
N GLU A 6 5.73 8.57 8.55
CA GLU A 6 6.00 7.28 9.18
C GLU A 6 7.16 6.55 8.49
N LEU A 7 7.19 6.57 7.14
CA LEU A 7 8.32 6.09 6.36
C LEU A 7 9.64 6.80 6.73
N ALA A 8 9.57 8.10 7.05
CA ALA A 8 10.74 8.85 7.47
C ALA A 8 11.22 8.48 8.88
N LYS A 9 10.31 8.21 9.82
CA LYS A 9 10.65 7.71 11.16
C LYS A 9 11.27 6.32 11.14
N GLU A 10 10.76 5.45 10.28
CA GLU A 10 11.29 4.09 10.08
C GLU A 10 12.61 4.09 9.27
N ASN A 11 13.18 5.27 8.98
CA ASN A 11 14.41 5.47 8.20
C ASN A 11 14.36 4.85 6.78
N VAL A 12 13.16 4.68 6.22
CA VAL A 12 12.97 4.17 4.85
C VAL A 12 13.23 5.27 3.83
N ILE A 13 12.83 6.50 4.16
CA ILE A 13 13.12 7.71 3.38
C ILE A 13 13.64 8.81 4.31
N LYS A 14 14.26 9.85 3.75
CA LYS A 14 14.60 11.06 4.51
C LYS A 14 13.41 12.01 4.53
N THR A 15 13.26 12.78 5.61
CA THR A 15 12.25 13.85 5.70
C THR A 15 12.37 14.87 4.56
N SER A 16 13.60 15.12 4.08
CA SER A 16 13.85 15.99 2.91
C SER A 16 13.27 15.45 1.60
N GLN A 17 13.10 14.14 1.48
CA GLN A 17 12.59 13.49 0.26
C GLN A 17 11.05 13.49 0.18
N ILE A 18 10.35 13.79 1.29
CA ILE A 18 8.88 13.77 1.35
C ILE A 18 8.27 14.73 0.31
N GLY A 19 8.84 15.93 0.15
CA GLY A 19 8.36 16.91 -0.82
C GLY A 19 8.54 16.42 -2.27
N GLU A 20 9.75 15.94 -2.58
CA GLU A 20 10.11 15.41 -3.90
C GLU A 20 9.23 14.22 -4.31
N ILE A 21 8.98 13.28 -3.40
CA ILE A 21 8.12 12.11 -3.64
C ILE A 21 6.67 12.55 -3.94
N LYS A 22 6.14 13.52 -3.19
CA LYS A 22 4.79 14.05 -3.44
C LYS A 22 4.68 14.71 -4.82
N SER A 23 5.67 15.52 -5.20
CA SER A 23 5.71 16.14 -6.52
C SER A 23 5.77 15.09 -7.63
N ARG A 24 6.66 14.09 -7.51
CA ARG A 24 6.74 12.98 -8.49
C ARG A 24 5.44 12.22 -8.63
N ALA A 25 4.79 11.89 -7.51
CA ALA A 25 3.51 11.20 -7.52
C ALA A 25 2.48 11.98 -8.35
N GLN A 26 2.35 13.29 -8.10
CA GLN A 26 1.40 14.14 -8.82
C GLN A 26 1.76 14.30 -10.30
N GLU A 27 3.03 14.49 -10.63
CA GLU A 27 3.49 14.80 -11.98
C GLU A 27 3.50 13.56 -12.90
N LYS A 28 3.90 12.40 -12.38
CA LYS A 28 4.15 11.20 -13.19
C LYS A 28 3.18 10.05 -12.95
N TYR A 29 2.60 9.95 -11.76
CA TYR A 29 1.87 8.77 -11.32
C TYR A 29 0.42 9.07 -10.95
N ALA A 30 -0.15 10.18 -11.45
CA ALA A 30 -1.53 10.59 -11.18
C ALA A 30 -1.89 10.68 -9.68
N GLY A 31 -0.90 11.00 -8.85
CA GLY A 31 -1.02 11.07 -7.39
C GLY A 31 -0.68 9.77 -6.66
N ASP A 32 -0.27 8.70 -7.35
CA ASP A 32 0.17 7.46 -6.72
C ASP A 32 1.54 7.64 -6.04
N ILE A 33 1.52 7.56 -4.72
CA ILE A 33 2.69 7.73 -3.85
C ILE A 33 3.55 6.47 -3.84
N ASP A 34 2.96 5.28 -4.01
CA ASP A 34 3.68 4.02 -3.96
C ASP A 34 4.60 3.90 -5.18
N GLU A 35 4.10 4.23 -6.37
CA GLU A 35 4.88 4.25 -7.59
C GLU A 35 6.06 5.24 -7.50
N ALA A 36 5.81 6.43 -6.94
CA ALA A 36 6.86 7.43 -6.72
C ALA A 36 7.92 6.96 -5.70
N LEU A 37 7.53 6.17 -4.69
CA LEU A 37 8.43 5.55 -3.72
C LEU A 37 9.27 4.46 -4.38
N ILE A 38 8.67 3.63 -5.25
CA ILE A 38 9.34 2.59 -6.01
C ILE A 38 10.38 3.19 -6.97
N GLU A 39 10.02 4.24 -7.73
CA GLU A 39 10.95 4.98 -8.59
C GLU A 39 12.13 5.55 -7.78
N SER A 40 11.87 5.98 -6.54
CA SER A 40 12.88 6.54 -5.63
C SER A 40 13.74 5.46 -4.95
N GLY A 41 13.56 4.18 -5.28
CA GLY A 41 14.38 3.06 -4.81
C GLY A 41 13.85 2.36 -3.55
N VAL A 42 12.62 2.67 -3.11
CA VAL A 42 12.00 1.97 -1.99
C VAL A 42 11.38 0.66 -2.50
N THR A 43 11.77 -0.46 -1.92
CA THR A 43 11.21 -1.77 -2.30
C THR A 43 9.76 -1.89 -1.86
N GLU A 44 8.92 -2.50 -2.71
CA GLU A 44 7.50 -2.77 -2.43
C GLU A 44 7.29 -3.50 -1.09
N ASP A 45 8.13 -4.47 -0.77
CA ASP A 45 8.11 -5.19 0.51
C ASP A 45 8.18 -4.25 1.72
N LYS A 46 9.02 -3.21 1.64
CA LYS A 46 9.21 -2.25 2.72
C LYS A 46 8.04 -1.28 2.82
N ILE A 47 7.49 -0.87 1.68
CA ILE A 47 6.25 -0.08 1.62
C ILE A 47 5.13 -0.86 2.32
N LEU A 48 4.96 -2.14 1.98
CA LEU A 48 3.94 -3.01 2.55
C LEU A 48 4.13 -3.21 4.06
N GLU A 49 5.36 -3.45 4.53
CA GLU A 49 5.67 -3.58 5.96
C GLU A 49 5.27 -2.33 6.75
N VAL A 50 5.67 -1.13 6.28
CA VAL A 50 5.36 0.13 6.96
C VAL A 50 3.87 0.46 6.86
N LYS A 51 3.21 0.16 5.74
CA LYS A 51 1.74 0.28 5.62
C LYS A 51 1.02 -0.61 6.62
N GLY A 52 1.48 -1.84 6.80
CA GLY A 52 0.96 -2.75 7.83
C GLY A 52 1.03 -2.15 9.23
N LYS A 53 2.19 -1.62 9.61
CA LYS A 53 2.38 -0.94 10.90
C LYS A 53 1.48 0.30 11.02
N TYR A 54 1.49 1.16 10.00
CA TYR A 54 0.73 2.41 9.98
C TYR A 54 -0.78 2.21 10.08
N LEU A 55 -1.30 1.19 9.36
CA LEU A 55 -2.71 0.84 9.34
C LEU A 55 -3.10 -0.16 10.44
N GLN A 56 -2.13 -0.61 11.25
CA GLN A 56 -2.31 -1.67 12.25
C GLN A 56 -2.92 -2.96 11.68
N MET A 57 -2.53 -3.29 10.44
CA MET A 57 -2.99 -4.47 9.73
C MET A 57 -1.86 -5.51 9.60
N PRO A 58 -2.19 -6.80 9.74
CA PRO A 58 -1.22 -7.86 9.53
C PRO A 58 -0.77 -7.90 8.07
N VAL A 59 0.54 -8.06 7.86
CA VAL A 59 1.14 -8.20 6.53
C VAL A 59 1.53 -9.66 6.35
N LYS A 60 1.10 -10.25 5.23
CA LYS A 60 1.48 -11.60 4.84
C LYS A 60 1.87 -11.59 3.36
N LYS A 61 3.06 -12.10 3.05
CA LYS A 61 3.41 -12.45 1.67
C LYS A 61 2.62 -13.68 1.26
N ILE A 62 1.94 -13.59 0.13
CA ILE A 62 1.11 -14.66 -0.39
C ILE A 62 1.81 -15.27 -1.59
N ASP A 63 2.09 -16.56 -1.50
CA ASP A 63 2.48 -17.33 -2.68
C ASP A 63 1.22 -17.67 -3.49
N LYS A 64 1.27 -17.42 -4.80
CA LYS A 64 0.14 -17.68 -5.71
C LYS A 64 -0.16 -19.17 -5.82
N ASP A 65 0.86 -20.01 -5.64
CA ASP A 65 0.72 -21.46 -5.76
C ASP A 65 0.08 -22.08 -4.50
N GLU A 66 0.15 -21.38 -3.36
CA GLU A 66 -0.47 -21.81 -2.10
C GLU A 66 -1.94 -21.36 -1.96
N LEU A 67 -2.45 -20.50 -2.84
CA LEU A 67 -3.82 -20.01 -2.80
C LEU A 67 -4.80 -21.01 -3.42
N THR A 68 -5.75 -21.48 -2.63
CA THR A 68 -6.87 -22.27 -3.16
C THR A 68 -7.89 -21.34 -3.84
N PHE A 69 -8.35 -21.73 -5.02
CA PHE A 69 -9.35 -20.96 -5.78
C PHE A 69 -10.67 -20.77 -5.00
N ASP A 70 -10.96 -21.66 -4.06
CA ASP A 70 -12.12 -21.56 -3.18
C ASP A 70 -12.03 -20.38 -2.20
N ALA A 71 -10.82 -19.99 -1.76
CA ALA A 71 -10.66 -18.79 -0.93
C ALA A 71 -11.06 -17.51 -1.67
N LEU A 72 -10.79 -17.42 -2.98
CA LEU A 72 -11.13 -16.27 -3.81
C LEU A 72 -12.64 -16.08 -3.98
N LYS A 73 -13.43 -17.17 -3.93
CA LYS A 73 -14.90 -17.10 -4.00
C LYS A 73 -15.50 -16.28 -2.86
N TYR A 74 -14.89 -16.33 -1.67
CA TYR A 74 -15.36 -15.56 -0.51
C TYR A 74 -15.20 -14.04 -0.70
N ILE A 75 -14.16 -13.60 -1.43
CA ILE A 75 -13.94 -12.17 -1.71
C ILE A 75 -15.07 -11.64 -2.61
N ILE A 76 -15.47 -12.40 -3.62
CA ILE A 76 -16.54 -12.04 -4.56
C ILE A 76 -17.89 -11.95 -3.85
N ILE A 77 -18.21 -12.90 -2.95
CA ILE A 77 -19.48 -12.90 -2.20
C ILE A 77 -19.57 -11.70 -1.25
N LEU A 78 -18.47 -11.31 -0.60
CA LEU A 78 -18.45 -10.15 0.30
C LEU A 78 -18.65 -8.82 -0.43
N LEU A 79 -18.17 -8.69 -1.67
CA LEU A 79 -18.43 -7.51 -2.51
C LEU A 79 -19.91 -7.38 -2.90
N GLN A 80 -20.60 -8.50 -3.16
CA GLN A 80 -22.03 -8.49 -3.48
C GLN A 80 -22.89 -8.09 -2.28
N LEU A 81 -22.57 -8.57 -1.08
CA LEU A 81 -23.28 -8.24 0.16
C LEU A 81 -23.14 -6.77 0.56
N ASN A 82 -22.04 -6.11 0.20
CA ASN A 82 -21.85 -4.69 0.50
C ASN A 82 -22.67 -3.79 -0.45
N CYS A 83 -22.94 -4.26 -1.67
CA CYS A 83 -23.79 -3.55 -2.63
C CYS A 83 -25.28 -3.57 -2.23
N GLU A 84 -25.74 -4.61 -1.52
CA GLU A 84 -27.13 -4.68 -1.02
C GLU A 84 -27.40 -3.80 0.20
N LYS A 85 -26.36 -3.35 0.91
CA LYS A 85 -26.52 -2.52 2.12
C LYS A 85 -26.48 -1.01 1.86
N GLU A 86 -26.16 -0.59 0.65
CA GLU A 86 -26.09 0.82 0.24
C GLU A 86 -27.16 1.19 -0.83
N CYS A 87 -28.23 0.40 -0.97
CA CYS A 87 -29.43 0.74 -1.76
C CYS A 87 -30.63 1.10 -0.87
#